data_AF-A0A3D0FQ41-F1
#
_entry.id   AF-A0A3D0FQ41-F1
#
_cell.length_a   1.000
_cell.length_b   1.000
_cell.length_c   1.000
_cell.angle_alpha   90.00
_cell.angle_beta   90.00
_cell.angle_gamma   90.00
#
_symmetry.space_group_name_H-M   'P 1'
#
loop_
_entity.id
_entity.type
_entity.pdbx_description
1 polymer ?
#
loop_
_entity_poly.entity_id
_entity_poly.type
_entity_poly.pdbx_seq_one_letter_code
_entity_poly.pdbx_strand_id
1 'polypeptide(L)'
;MSLSFTDRHNGPREEEIKEMLAYIDANTFDELINQTIPSDIMLNKPLDIDEGMTEQTYLSNLKAIASKNKNFRSFIGQGFYGTGTLPVIIRNVFENPSWYTSYTPYQAEISQGRLEALLNFQTMISSLTGFKMSNCSMLDDATAAAEAVRMMYELRSREAVKAGKN
;
A
#
# COMPACT_ATOMS: atom_id res chain seq x y z
N MET A 1 31.95 -11.26 -2.98
CA MET A 1 31.03 -10.75 -4.01
C MET A 1 30.00 -9.85 -3.32
N SER A 2 29.61 -8.73 -3.93
CA SER A 2 28.51 -7.91 -3.42
C SER A 2 27.19 -8.65 -3.62
N LEU A 3 26.36 -8.75 -2.58
CA LEU A 3 25.00 -9.29 -2.69
C LEU A 3 24.18 -8.47 -3.67
N SER A 4 23.45 -9.17 -4.55
CA SER A 4 22.47 -8.57 -5.46
C SER A 4 21.21 -8.12 -4.69
N PHE A 5 20.33 -7.35 -5.33
CA PHE A 5 19.03 -7.01 -4.73
C PHE A 5 18.18 -8.26 -4.45
N THR A 6 18.19 -9.23 -5.36
CA THR A 6 17.46 -10.49 -5.20
C THR A 6 17.93 -11.28 -3.98
N ASP A 7 19.23 -11.28 -3.67
CA ASP A 7 19.77 -11.97 -2.48
C ASP A 7 19.34 -11.29 -1.17
N ARG A 8 19.10 -9.97 -1.19
CA ARG A 8 18.62 -9.20 -0.04
C ARG A 8 17.09 -9.27 0.11
N HIS A 9 16.38 -9.36 -1.00
CA HIS A 9 14.93 -9.39 -1.04
C HIS A 9 14.37 -10.78 -0.72
N ASN A 10 14.93 -11.83 -1.34
CA ASN A 10 14.54 -13.20 -1.08
C ASN A 10 15.23 -13.68 0.19
N GLY A 11 14.43 -14.08 1.18
CA GLY A 11 14.93 -14.55 2.48
C GLY A 11 15.68 -15.88 2.42
N PRO A 12 15.11 -16.94 1.84
CA PRO A 12 15.73 -18.26 1.82
C PRO A 12 17.10 -18.28 1.13
N ARG A 13 18.05 -18.98 1.73
CA ARG A 13 19.40 -19.26 1.19
C ARG A 13 19.43 -20.63 0.54
N GLU A 14 20.47 -20.91 -0.24
CA GLU A 14 20.57 -22.16 -1.01
C GLU A 14 20.38 -23.43 -0.15
N GLU A 15 20.95 -23.46 1.05
CA GLU A 15 20.79 -24.61 1.96
C GLU A 15 19.37 -24.70 2.52
N GLU A 16 18.75 -23.58 2.89
CA GLU A 16 17.34 -23.55 3.35
C GLU A 16 16.39 -23.97 2.23
N ILE A 17 16.66 -23.57 0.98
CA ILE A 17 15.88 -23.99 -0.20
C ILE A 17 15.97 -25.51 -0.38
N LYS A 18 17.15 -26.11 -0.24
CA LYS A 18 17.33 -27.57 -0.33
C LYS A 18 16.55 -28.29 0.78
N GLU A 19 16.63 -27.80 2.01
CA GLU A 19 15.89 -28.36 3.15
C GLU A 19 14.36 -28.27 2.94
N MET A 20 13.88 -27.12 2.46
CA MET A 20 12.46 -26.91 2.17
C MET A 20 11.96 -27.81 1.03
N LEU A 21 12.74 -27.95 -0.05
CA LEU A 21 12.43 -28.84 -1.18
C LEU A 21 12.36 -30.31 -0.74
N ALA A 22 13.32 -30.76 0.07
CA ALA A 22 13.31 -32.10 0.63
C ALA A 22 12.10 -32.35 1.55
N TYR A 23 11.67 -31.35 2.33
CA TYR A 23 10.50 -31.47 3.21
C TYR A 23 9.18 -31.68 2.44
N ILE A 24 9.05 -31.06 1.26
CA ILE A 24 7.86 -31.14 0.41
C ILE A 24 7.95 -32.21 -0.70
N ASP A 25 9.01 -33.04 -0.67
CA ASP A 25 9.26 -34.12 -1.65
C ASP A 25 9.39 -33.63 -3.11
N ALA A 26 10.08 -32.49 -3.31
CA ALA A 26 10.44 -31.97 -4.64
C ALA A 26 11.97 -31.93 -4.80
N ASN A 27 12.51 -32.33 -5.96
CA ASN A 27 13.96 -32.35 -6.18
C ASN A 27 14.50 -31.00 -6.67
N THR A 28 13.68 -30.20 -7.33
CA THR A 28 14.05 -28.89 -7.89
C THR A 28 12.91 -27.88 -7.77
N PHE A 29 13.25 -26.60 -7.87
CA PHE A 29 12.26 -25.53 -7.94
C PHE A 29 11.37 -25.64 -9.19
N ASP A 30 11.94 -26.07 -10.32
CA ASP A 30 11.20 -26.29 -11.57
C ASP A 30 10.19 -27.43 -11.42
N GLU A 31 10.56 -28.52 -10.74
CA GLU A 31 9.65 -29.62 -10.43
C GLU A 31 8.47 -29.12 -9.58
N LEU A 32 8.75 -28.35 -8.51
CA LEU A 32 7.71 -27.76 -7.67
C LEU A 32 6.74 -26.88 -8.47
N ILE A 33 7.26 -26.03 -9.36
CA ILE A 33 6.44 -25.17 -10.23
C ILE A 33 5.54 -26.03 -11.13
N ASN A 34 6.10 -27.02 -11.82
CA ASN A 34 5.36 -27.88 -12.76
C ASN A 34 4.27 -28.73 -12.08
N GLN A 35 4.47 -29.09 -10.80
CA GLN A 35 3.45 -29.79 -10.01
C GLN A 35 2.34 -28.85 -9.51
N THR A 36 2.62 -27.54 -9.38
CA THR A 36 1.72 -26.55 -8.77
C THR A 36 0.88 -25.79 -9.80
N ILE A 37 1.50 -25.39 -10.92
CA ILE A 37 0.89 -24.52 -11.92
C ILE A 37 0.55 -25.35 -13.17
N PRO A 38 -0.71 -25.36 -13.63
CA PRO A 38 -1.07 -26.01 -14.88
C PRO A 38 -0.26 -25.47 -16.07
N SER A 39 0.29 -26.37 -16.89
CA SER A 39 1.21 -26.02 -17.98
C SER A 39 0.55 -25.24 -19.11
N ASP A 40 -0.77 -25.32 -19.26
CA ASP A 40 -1.55 -24.62 -20.29
C ASP A 40 -1.72 -23.12 -20.03
N ILE A 41 -1.50 -22.67 -18.78
CA ILE A 41 -1.50 -21.25 -18.40
C ILE A 41 -0.09 -20.70 -18.12
N MET A 42 0.94 -21.54 -18.23
CA MET A 42 2.33 -21.11 -18.05
C MET A 42 2.82 -20.25 -19.23
N LEU A 43 3.71 -19.31 -18.94
CA LEU A 43 4.37 -18.54 -19.97
C LEU A 43 5.33 -19.43 -20.77
N ASN A 44 5.16 -19.44 -22.10
CA ASN A 44 6.01 -20.20 -23.02
C ASN A 44 7.39 -19.58 -23.26
N LYS A 45 7.62 -18.38 -22.74
CA LYS A 45 8.90 -17.65 -22.83
C LYS A 45 9.08 -16.79 -21.59
N PRO A 46 10.34 -16.46 -21.22
CA PRO A 46 10.60 -15.48 -20.17
C PRO A 46 9.94 -14.13 -20.44
N LEU A 47 9.76 -13.34 -19.38
CA LEU A 47 9.32 -11.96 -19.50
C LEU A 47 10.33 -11.15 -20.33
N ASP A 48 9.82 -10.36 -21.26
CA ASP A 48 10.61 -9.46 -22.11
C ASP A 48 10.87 -8.15 -21.34
N ILE A 49 11.83 -8.20 -20.43
CA ILE A 49 12.22 -7.10 -19.53
C ILE A 49 13.75 -6.94 -19.53
N ASP A 50 14.21 -5.71 -19.28
CA ASP A 50 15.62 -5.41 -19.15
C ASP A 50 16.26 -6.15 -17.97
N GLU A 51 17.58 -6.34 -18.04
CA GLU A 51 18.35 -6.93 -16.94
C GLU A 51 18.22 -6.13 -15.64
N GLY A 52 18.25 -6.86 -14.52
CA GLY A 52 18.17 -6.27 -13.19
C GLY A 52 19.31 -5.28 -12.94
N MET A 53 18.98 -4.12 -12.38
CA MET A 53 19.95 -3.11 -11.97
C MET A 53 20.44 -3.34 -10.55
N THR A 54 21.67 -2.91 -10.24
CA THR A 54 22.10 -2.77 -8.85
C THR A 54 21.30 -1.67 -8.15
N GLU A 55 21.09 -1.78 -6.83
CA GLU A 55 20.35 -0.77 -6.05
C GLU A 55 20.91 0.65 -6.24
N GLN A 56 22.24 0.78 -6.30
CA GLN A 56 22.91 2.06 -6.52
C GLN A 56 22.60 2.65 -7.90
N THR A 57 22.63 1.82 -8.95
CA THR A 57 22.32 2.25 -10.32
C THR A 57 20.86 2.65 -10.43
N TYR A 58 19.95 1.85 -9.85
CA TYR A 58 18.53 2.15 -9.79
C TYR A 58 18.26 3.51 -9.12
N LEU A 59 18.84 3.76 -7.95
CA LEU A 59 18.66 5.03 -7.24
C LEU A 59 19.21 6.23 -8.03
N SER A 60 20.35 6.07 -8.70
CA SER A 60 20.93 7.10 -9.56
C SER A 60 20.00 7.44 -10.73
N ASN A 61 19.48 6.41 -11.41
CA ASN A 61 18.56 6.56 -12.54
C ASN A 61 17.25 7.22 -12.10
N LEU A 62 16.68 6.79 -10.96
CA LEU A 62 15.47 7.37 -10.40
C LEU A 62 15.66 8.87 -10.09
N LYS A 63 16.81 9.25 -9.50
CA LYS A 63 17.14 10.66 -9.25
C LYS A 63 17.28 11.47 -10.54
N ALA A 64 17.87 10.89 -11.58
CA ALA A 64 18.01 11.53 -12.89
C ALA A 64 16.66 11.72 -13.61
N ILE A 65 15.69 10.83 -13.39
CA ILE A 65 14.32 11.00 -13.89
C ILE A 65 13.60 12.07 -13.05
N ALA A 66 13.67 11.98 -11.73
CA ALA A 66 13.01 12.90 -10.81
C ALA A 66 13.49 14.35 -10.99
N SER A 67 14.76 14.58 -11.34
CA SER A 67 15.32 15.91 -11.56
C SER A 67 14.75 16.64 -12.79
N LYS A 68 14.04 15.93 -13.68
CA LYS A 68 13.32 16.53 -14.81
C LYS A 68 12.04 17.25 -14.39
N ASN A 69 11.52 16.95 -13.19
CA ASN A 69 10.35 17.62 -12.65
C ASN A 69 10.67 19.08 -12.27
N LYS A 70 9.74 19.99 -12.56
CA LYS A 70 9.87 21.41 -12.19
C LYS A 70 9.04 21.69 -10.95
N ASN A 71 9.70 22.06 -9.87
CA ASN A 71 9.02 22.40 -8.63
C ASN A 71 8.56 23.87 -8.67
N PHE A 72 7.25 24.08 -8.78
CA PHE A 72 6.63 25.42 -8.79
C PHE A 72 5.89 25.68 -7.48
N ARG A 73 5.86 26.96 -7.09
CA ARG A 73 4.84 27.44 -6.14
C ARG A 73 3.49 27.42 -6.85
N SER A 74 2.71 26.39 -6.59
CA SER A 74 1.44 26.14 -7.27
C SER A 74 0.28 26.68 -6.45
N PHE A 75 -0.47 27.62 -7.02
CA PHE A 75 -1.70 28.18 -6.45
C PHE A 75 -2.94 27.78 -7.26
N ILE A 76 -2.91 26.60 -7.89
CA ILE A 76 -4.01 26.07 -8.69
C ILE A 76 -5.24 25.78 -7.82
N GLY A 77 -5.04 25.35 -6.57
CA GLY A 77 -6.12 24.95 -5.66
C GLY A 77 -6.72 23.61 -6.06
N GLN A 78 -8.05 23.53 -6.13
CA GLN A 78 -8.80 22.33 -6.52
C GLN A 78 -8.53 21.12 -5.61
N GLY A 79 -8.56 21.32 -4.29
CA GLY A 79 -8.39 20.23 -3.31
C GLY A 79 -6.93 19.95 -2.91
N PHE A 80 -5.95 20.42 -3.67
CA PHE A 80 -4.53 20.24 -3.36
C PHE A 80 -3.86 21.56 -3.02
N TYR A 81 -3.33 21.65 -1.80
CA TYR A 81 -2.72 22.85 -1.24
C TYR A 81 -1.35 22.51 -0.65
N GLY A 82 -0.34 23.32 -0.95
CA GLY A 82 0.99 23.15 -0.37
C GLY A 82 0.95 23.31 1.16
N THR A 83 1.65 22.43 1.87
CA THR A 83 1.72 22.43 3.34
C THR A 83 3.16 22.36 3.82
N GLY A 84 3.43 22.96 4.99
CA GLY A 84 4.72 22.84 5.68
C GLY A 84 4.77 21.54 6.48
N THR A 85 5.05 20.42 5.81
CA THR A 85 5.14 19.11 6.48
C THR A 85 6.25 19.12 7.54
N LEU A 86 5.92 18.69 8.76
CA LEU A 86 6.86 18.71 9.88
C LEU A 86 7.99 17.69 9.68
N PRO A 87 9.28 18.11 9.69
CA PRO A 87 10.40 17.19 9.48
C PRO A 87 10.47 16.02 10.46
N VAL A 88 10.01 16.24 11.70
CA VAL A 88 9.97 15.18 12.73
C VAL A 88 8.99 14.07 12.36
N ILE A 89 7.87 14.38 11.69
CA ILE A 89 6.90 13.38 11.22
C ILE A 89 7.44 12.65 10.00
N ILE A 90 8.06 13.37 9.05
CA ILE A 90 8.70 12.76 7.88
C ILE A 90 9.71 11.70 8.34
N ARG A 91 10.66 12.09 9.19
CA ARG A 91 11.75 11.20 9.60
C ARG A 91 11.30 10.03 10.49
N ASN A 92 10.41 10.28 11.45
CA ASN A 92 10.12 9.29 12.51
C ASN A 92 8.84 8.47 12.29
N VAL A 93 8.00 8.88 11.33
CA VAL A 93 6.77 8.16 10.95
C VAL A 93 6.83 7.73 9.48
N PHE A 94 6.94 8.68 8.55
CA PHE A 94 6.85 8.37 7.11
C PHE A 94 8.05 7.53 6.61
N GLU A 95 9.26 7.87 7.03
CA GLU A 95 10.50 7.16 6.65
C GLU A 95 10.87 6.03 7.63
N ASN A 96 10.04 5.74 8.62
CA ASN A 96 10.32 4.73 9.65
C ASN A 96 9.59 3.40 9.35
N PRO A 97 10.32 2.30 9.05
CA PRO A 97 9.71 1.01 8.70
C PRO A 97 8.81 0.44 9.78
N SER A 98 9.04 0.77 11.06
CA SER A 98 8.17 0.34 12.15
C SER A 98 6.74 0.88 12.04
N TRP A 99 6.51 1.94 11.26
CA TRP A 99 5.20 2.53 11.02
C TRP A 99 4.55 2.06 9.71
N TYR A 100 5.32 1.81 8.65
CA TYR A 100 4.76 1.51 7.32
C TYR A 100 4.83 0.02 6.91
N THR A 101 5.53 -0.84 7.64
CA THR A 101 5.63 -2.27 7.29
C THR A 101 4.47 -3.10 7.84
N SER A 102 3.88 -2.69 8.97
CA SER A 102 2.69 -3.35 9.53
C SER A 102 1.45 -3.09 8.68
N TYR A 103 0.56 -4.08 8.56
CA TYR A 103 -0.69 -3.95 7.82
C TYR A 103 -1.88 -3.61 8.74
N THR A 104 -3.10 -3.81 8.24
CA THR A 104 -4.35 -3.57 8.96
C THR A 104 -4.31 -4.14 10.39
N PRO A 105 -4.76 -3.39 11.42
CA PRO A 105 -4.76 -3.80 12.82
C PRO A 105 -5.82 -4.86 13.16
N TYR A 106 -5.75 -6.02 12.52
CA TYR A 106 -6.61 -7.17 12.85
C TYR A 106 -6.31 -7.75 14.24
N GLN A 107 -5.06 -7.70 14.68
CA GLN A 107 -4.62 -8.15 16.02
C GLN A 107 -4.43 -6.93 16.91
N ALA A 108 -5.46 -6.54 17.65
CA ALA A 108 -5.52 -5.26 18.36
C ALA A 108 -4.45 -5.13 19.46
N GLU A 109 -4.16 -6.22 20.17
CA GLU A 109 -3.25 -6.30 21.32
C GLU A 109 -1.82 -5.89 20.97
N ILE A 110 -1.39 -6.19 19.74
CA ILE A 110 -0.07 -5.85 19.20
C ILE A 110 -0.11 -4.65 18.24
N SER A 111 -1.23 -3.91 18.24
CA SER A 111 -1.49 -2.83 17.28
C SER A 111 -1.93 -1.51 17.93
N GLN A 112 -1.87 -1.41 19.26
CA GLN A 112 -2.42 -0.28 20.01
C GLN A 112 -1.85 1.07 19.57
N GLY A 113 -0.56 1.17 19.27
CA GLY A 113 0.05 2.45 18.85
C GLY A 113 -0.60 3.08 17.61
N ARG A 114 -0.84 2.28 16.55
CA ARG A 114 -1.52 2.80 15.35
C ARG A 114 -3.03 2.95 15.52
N LEU A 115 -3.67 2.10 16.33
CA LEU A 115 -5.08 2.24 16.68
C LEU A 115 -5.34 3.55 17.42
N GLU A 116 -4.47 3.92 18.36
CA GLU A 116 -4.54 5.21 19.06
C GLU A 116 -4.33 6.38 18.10
N ALA A 117 -3.35 6.31 17.19
CA ALA A 117 -3.15 7.33 16.17
C ALA A 117 -4.37 7.52 15.25
N LEU A 118 -5.05 6.42 14.87
CA LEU A 118 -6.29 6.48 14.10
C LEU A 118 -7.46 7.04 14.91
N LEU A 119 -7.55 6.73 16.21
CA LEU A 119 -8.53 7.34 17.10
C LEU A 119 -8.31 8.85 17.24
N ASN A 120 -7.05 9.30 17.29
CA ASN A 120 -6.70 10.72 17.26
C ASN A 120 -7.14 11.36 15.95
N PHE A 121 -6.97 10.69 14.80
CA PHE A 121 -7.51 11.15 13.52
C PHE A 121 -9.04 11.29 13.55
N GLN A 122 -9.76 10.28 14.04
CA GLN A 122 -11.22 10.33 14.15
C GLN A 122 -11.69 11.49 15.07
N THR A 123 -10.99 11.68 16.19
CA THR A 123 -11.27 12.74 17.16
C THR A 123 -11.02 14.12 16.55
N MET A 124 -9.91 14.29 15.82
CA MET A 124 -9.58 15.53 15.10
C MET A 124 -10.65 15.87 14.07
N ILE A 125 -11.03 14.91 13.20
CA ILE A 125 -12.07 15.13 12.18
C ILE A 125 -13.42 15.47 12.82
N SER A 126 -13.83 14.72 13.85
CA SER A 126 -15.09 14.95 14.56
C SER A 126 -15.11 16.34 15.22
N SER A 127 -13.99 16.76 15.82
CA SER A 127 -13.85 18.08 16.47
C SER A 127 -13.89 19.23 15.46
N LEU A 128 -13.24 19.08 14.30
CA LEU A 128 -13.19 20.12 13.26
C LEU A 128 -14.52 20.25 12.50
N THR A 129 -15.24 19.14 12.28
CA THR A 129 -16.48 19.13 11.49
C THR A 129 -17.74 19.27 12.34
N GLY A 130 -17.67 19.00 13.64
CA GLY A 130 -18.82 18.97 14.56
C GLY A 130 -19.68 17.71 14.44
N PHE A 131 -19.30 16.74 13.60
CA PHE A 131 -20.00 15.44 13.54
C PHE A 131 -19.63 14.57 14.75
N LYS A 132 -20.55 13.69 15.14
CA LYS A 132 -20.39 12.83 16.32
C LYS A 132 -19.32 11.75 16.16
N MET A 133 -19.07 11.32 14.92
CA MET A 133 -18.16 10.22 14.60
C MET A 133 -17.54 10.44 13.22
N SER A 134 -16.35 9.91 13.03
CA SER A 134 -15.65 9.78 11.74
C SER A 134 -15.16 8.34 11.58
N ASN A 135 -14.97 7.89 10.34
CA ASN A 135 -14.18 6.70 10.08
C ASN A 135 -12.66 7.02 10.15
N CYS A 136 -11.82 6.02 9.85
CA CYS A 136 -10.36 6.12 9.93
C CYS A 136 -9.65 6.54 8.62
N SER A 137 -10.39 7.03 7.62
CA SER A 137 -9.97 7.57 6.30
C SER A 137 -10.88 7.07 5.17
N MET A 138 -10.76 7.73 4.01
CA MET A 138 -11.23 7.29 2.70
C MET A 138 -10.08 7.46 1.70
N LEU A 139 -10.26 7.03 0.44
CA LEU A 139 -9.20 7.11 -0.57
C LEU A 139 -8.88 8.56 -0.96
N ASP A 140 -9.91 9.35 -1.27
CA ASP A 140 -9.82 10.76 -1.62
C ASP A 140 -11.17 11.48 -1.35
N ASP A 141 -11.21 12.79 -1.63
CA ASP A 141 -12.39 13.63 -1.42
C ASP A 141 -13.56 13.28 -2.35
N ALA A 142 -13.29 13.02 -3.63
CA ALA A 142 -14.30 12.68 -4.63
C ALA A 142 -15.00 11.35 -4.30
N THR A 143 -14.23 10.32 -3.95
CA THR A 143 -14.76 9.01 -3.56
C THR A 143 -15.45 9.05 -2.21
N ALA A 144 -14.97 9.86 -1.26
CA ALA A 144 -15.68 10.10 0.00
C ALA A 144 -17.05 10.76 -0.22
N ALA A 145 -17.14 11.73 -1.14
CA ALA A 145 -18.42 12.35 -1.51
C ALA A 145 -19.37 11.35 -2.19
N ALA A 146 -18.84 10.48 -3.06
CA ALA A 146 -19.63 9.42 -3.69
C ALA A 146 -20.19 8.43 -2.66
N GLU A 147 -19.40 8.03 -1.66
CA GLU A 147 -19.88 7.17 -0.58
C GLU A 147 -20.90 7.86 0.32
N ALA A 148 -20.81 9.19 0.52
CA ALA A 148 -21.87 9.94 1.19
C ALA A 148 -23.19 9.90 0.40
N VAL A 149 -23.14 10.06 -0.93
CA VAL A 149 -24.32 9.92 -1.81
C VAL A 149 -24.92 8.53 -1.69
N ARG A 150 -24.08 7.49 -1.75
CA ARG A 150 -24.52 6.11 -1.58
C ARG A 150 -25.15 5.88 -0.20
N MET A 151 -24.52 6.36 0.87
CA MET A 151 -25.06 6.27 2.22
C MET A 151 -26.46 6.91 2.31
N MET A 152 -26.65 8.10 1.74
CA MET A 152 -27.96 8.75 1.71
C MET A 152 -29.00 7.95 0.91
N TYR A 153 -28.60 7.39 -0.23
CA TYR A 153 -29.44 6.54 -1.06
C TYR A 153 -29.89 5.26 -0.33
N GLU A 154 -29.00 4.63 0.44
CA GLU A 154 -29.32 3.41 1.21
C GLU A 154 -30.17 3.72 2.46
N LEU A 155 -30.07 4.93 3.02
CA LEU A 155 -30.82 5.35 4.22
C LEU A 155 -32.24 5.86 3.92
N ARG A 156 -32.69 5.87 2.66
CA ARG A 156 -34.06 6.27 2.29
C ARG A 156 -35.11 5.40 3.00
N SER A 157 -36.25 6.00 3.34
CA SER A 157 -37.36 5.27 3.97
C SER A 157 -37.95 4.22 3.02
N ARG A 158 -38.60 3.19 3.58
CA ARG A 158 -39.27 2.15 2.78
C ARG A 158 -40.32 2.73 1.84
N GLU A 159 -41.01 3.77 2.26
CA GLU A 159 -42.00 4.51 1.44
C GLU A 159 -41.32 5.23 0.28
N ALA A 160 -40.18 5.89 0.52
CA ALA A 160 -39.40 6.54 -0.54
C ALA A 160 -38.88 5.54 -1.57
N VAL A 161 -38.39 4.38 -1.11
CA VAL A 161 -37.96 3.27 -1.98
C VAL A 161 -39.13 2.73 -2.80
N LYS A 162 -40.27 2.44 -2.17
CA LYS A 162 -41.49 1.97 -2.88
C LYS A 162 -42.01 2.98 -3.91
N ALA A 163 -41.86 4.27 -3.64
CA ALA A 163 -42.25 5.35 -4.54
C ALA A 163 -41.20 5.65 -5.62
N GLY A 164 -40.09 4.92 -5.68
CA GLY A 164 -39.02 5.14 -6.68
C GLY A 164 -38.31 6.49 -6.55
N LYS A 165 -38.30 7.09 -5.36
CA LYS A 165 -37.67 8.39 -5.10
C LYS A 165 -36.18 8.23 -4.91
N ASN A 166 -35.36 8.93 -5.68
CA ASN A 166 -33.91 9.04 -5.45
C ASN A 166 -33.57 10.01 -4.34
#